data_AF-A0A6B2TFI4-F1
#
_entry.id   AF-A0A6B2TFI4-F1
#
_cell.length_a   1.000
_cell.length_b   1.000
_cell.length_c   1.000
_cell.angle_alpha   90.00
_cell.angle_beta   90.00
_cell.angle_gamma   90.00
#
_symmetry.space_group_name_H-M   'P 1'
#
loop_
_entity.id
_entity.type
_entity.pdbx_description
1 polymer ?
#
loop_
_entity_poly.entity_id
_entity_poly.type
_entity_poly.pdbx_seq_one_letter_code
_entity_poly.pdbx_strand_id
1 'polypeptide(L)'
;AVVLGAAESGEDRTRALVHRTALLLVRTPEGASRCDRCLVELARGGRPDFAALLVGWLTEAPQDWAALIGPSALRVLENLAGGVSVPA
;
A
#
# COMPACT_ATOMS: atom_id res chain seq x y z
N ALA A 1 16.20 11.79 -18.48
CA ALA A 1 15.36 10.61 -18.73
C ALA A 1 15.71 9.43 -17.81
N VAL A 2 16.98 9.00 -17.70
CA VAL A 2 17.38 7.82 -16.89
C VAL A 2 17.03 7.91 -15.39
N VAL A 3 17.09 9.09 -14.77
CA VAL A 3 16.81 9.27 -13.34
C VAL A 3 15.34 9.02 -13.00
N LEU A 4 14.40 9.43 -13.86
CA LEU A 4 12.96 9.18 -13.68
C LEU A 4 12.66 7.69 -13.84
N GLY A 5 13.20 7.04 -14.88
CA GLY A 5 13.02 5.61 -15.09
C GLY A 5 13.59 4.73 -13.98
N ALA A 6 14.68 5.16 -13.30
CA ALA A 6 15.21 4.45 -12.14
C ALA A 6 14.31 4.58 -10.90
N ALA A 7 13.66 5.74 -10.71
CA ALA A 7 12.68 5.94 -9.65
C ALA A 7 11.40 5.15 -9.92
N GLU A 8 10.87 5.19 -11.13
CA GLU A 8 9.70 4.41 -11.58
C GLU A 8 9.95 2.91 -11.44
N SER A 9 11.11 2.41 -11.90
CA SER A 9 11.50 1.01 -11.71
C SER A 9 11.61 0.62 -10.23
N GLY A 10 12.03 1.57 -9.38
CA GLY A 10 12.10 1.40 -7.93
C GLY A 10 10.71 1.32 -7.30
N GLU A 11 9.79 2.17 -7.76
CA GLU A 11 8.40 2.19 -7.34
C GLU A 11 7.67 0.90 -7.75
N ASP A 12 7.75 0.51 -9.02
CA ASP A 12 7.13 -0.73 -9.53
C ASP A 12 7.62 -1.97 -8.80
N ARG A 13 8.94 -2.04 -8.56
CA ARG A 13 9.52 -3.13 -7.76
C ARG A 13 9.01 -3.11 -6.33
N THR A 14 8.83 -1.93 -5.74
CA THR A 14 8.29 -1.78 -4.38
C THR A 14 6.83 -2.22 -4.35
N ARG A 15 6.00 -1.74 -5.28
CA ARG A 15 4.60 -2.16 -5.46
C ARG A 15 4.48 -3.67 -5.56
N ALA A 16 5.28 -4.30 -6.43
CA ALA A 16 5.27 -5.75 -6.61
C ALA A 16 5.67 -6.52 -5.35
N LEU A 17 6.66 -6.03 -4.59
CA LEU A 17 7.08 -6.64 -3.32
C LEU A 17 6.01 -6.52 -2.24
N VAL A 18 5.40 -5.34 -2.11
CA VAL A 18 4.31 -5.10 -1.15
C VAL A 18 3.12 -6.00 -1.49
N HIS A 19 2.71 -6.03 -2.75
CA HIS A 19 1.59 -6.85 -3.22
C HIS A 19 1.82 -8.35 -3.00
N ARG A 20 2.99 -8.87 -3.39
CA ARG A 20 3.36 -10.27 -3.16
C ARG A 20 3.37 -10.61 -1.67
N THR A 21 3.92 -9.73 -0.82
CA THR A 21 3.97 -9.96 0.62
C THR A 21 2.57 -9.98 1.22
N ALA A 22 1.72 -9.03 0.84
CA ALA A 22 0.32 -8.99 1.26
C ALA A 22 -0.42 -10.27 0.87
N LEU A 23 -0.31 -10.71 -0.40
CA LEU A 23 -0.90 -11.98 -0.89
C LEU A 23 -0.46 -13.22 -0.09
N LEU A 24 0.78 -13.24 0.42
CA LEU A 24 1.26 -14.33 1.25
C LEU A 24 0.68 -14.27 2.66
N LEU A 25 0.57 -13.07 3.23
CA LEU A 25 0.09 -12.85 4.59
C LEU A 25 -1.42 -13.04 4.72
N VAL A 26 -2.23 -12.58 3.77
CA VAL A 26 -3.71 -12.67 3.87
C VAL A 26 -4.28 -14.08 3.75
N ARG A 27 -3.44 -15.10 3.56
CA ARG A 27 -3.85 -16.51 3.54
C ARG A 27 -4.41 -16.99 4.88
N THR A 28 -4.18 -16.24 5.96
CA THR A 28 -4.81 -16.48 7.27
C THR A 28 -5.36 -15.18 7.86
N PRO A 29 -6.39 -15.24 8.74
CA PRO A 29 -6.91 -14.05 9.42
C PRO A 29 -5.85 -13.29 10.23
N GLU A 30 -4.97 -14.01 10.93
CA GLU A 30 -3.87 -13.43 11.70
C GLU A 30 -2.86 -12.74 10.78
N GLY A 31 -2.59 -13.34 9.62
CA GLY A 31 -1.68 -12.78 8.63
C GLY A 31 -2.26 -11.53 7.96
N ALA A 32 -3.57 -11.49 7.67
CA ALA A 32 -4.24 -10.29 7.21
C ALA A 32 -4.13 -9.14 8.24
N SER A 33 -4.41 -9.43 9.51
CA SER A 33 -4.27 -8.47 10.60
C SER A 33 -2.81 -7.97 10.75
N ARG A 34 -1.83 -8.84 10.52
CA ARG A 34 -0.41 -8.49 10.54
C ARG A 34 -0.01 -7.63 9.34
N CYS A 35 -0.54 -7.94 8.16
CA CYS A 35 -0.32 -7.17 6.94
C CYS A 35 -0.78 -5.72 7.13
N ASP A 36 -2.04 -5.53 7.56
CA ASP A 36 -2.62 -4.23 7.86
C ASP A 36 -1.76 -3.42 8.83
N ARG A 37 -1.34 -4.04 9.94
CA ARG A 37 -0.48 -3.38 10.93
C ARG A 37 0.87 -2.99 10.33
N CYS A 38 1.51 -3.88 9.59
CA CYS A 38 2.81 -3.58 8.97
C CYS A 38 2.73 -2.43 7.97
N LEU A 39 1.68 -2.37 7.13
CA LEU A 39 1.49 -1.30 6.17
C LEU A 39 1.29 0.06 6.86
N VAL A 40 0.47 0.09 7.91
CA VAL A 40 0.23 1.29 8.71
C VAL A 40 1.51 1.75 9.42
N GLU A 41 2.28 0.84 10.00
CA GLU A 41 3.55 1.19 10.66
C GLU A 41 4.60 1.68 9.66
N LEU A 42 4.68 1.08 8.46
CA LEU A 42 5.55 1.58 7.38
C LEU A 42 5.14 2.98 6.90
N ALA A 43 3.84 3.25 6.80
CA ALA A 43 3.31 4.56 6.44
C ALA A 43 3.60 5.63 7.50
N ARG A 44 3.69 5.25 8.78
CA ARG A 44 4.04 6.14 9.90
C ARG A 44 5.56 6.31 10.08
N GLY A 45 6.34 5.30 9.74
CA GLY A 45 7.77 5.17 10.07
C GLY A 45 8.74 6.15 9.40
N GLY A 46 8.24 7.15 8.67
CA GLY A 46 9.07 8.29 8.24
C GLY A 46 9.63 8.23 6.82
N ARG A 47 9.12 7.36 5.94
CA ARG A 47 9.22 7.61 4.50
C ARG A 47 8.13 8.61 4.12
N PRO A 48 8.45 9.89 3.85
CA PRO A 48 7.47 10.75 3.20
C PRO A 48 7.05 10.03 1.92
N ASP A 49 5.77 10.09 1.60
CA ASP A 49 5.18 9.55 0.38
C ASP A 49 4.82 8.06 0.39
N PHE A 50 5.19 7.23 1.37
CA PHE A 50 4.77 5.80 1.33
C PHE A 50 3.24 5.65 1.41
N ALA A 51 2.57 6.42 2.26
CA ALA A 51 1.11 6.44 2.33
C ALA A 51 0.49 6.91 0.99
N ALA A 52 1.05 7.96 0.39
CA ALA A 52 0.58 8.50 -0.88
C ALA A 52 0.79 7.53 -2.05
N LEU A 53 1.94 6.86 -2.12
CA LEU A 53 2.24 5.81 -3.09
C LEU A 53 1.26 4.64 -2.95
N LEU A 54 1.03 4.17 -1.73
CA LEU A 54 0.12 3.05 -1.48
C LEU A 54 -1.32 3.41 -1.88
N VAL A 55 -1.80 4.61 -1.50
CA VAL A 55 -3.13 5.11 -1.92
C VAL A 55 -3.20 5.34 -3.43
N GLY A 56 -2.12 5.76 -4.07
CA GLY A 56 -2.00 5.86 -5.53
C GLY A 56 -2.20 4.50 -6.21
N TRP A 57 -1.44 3.48 -5.80
CA TRP A 57 -1.58 2.12 -6.34
C TRP A 57 -2.97 1.53 -6.09
N LEU A 58 -3.56 1.80 -4.93
CA LEU A 58 -4.92 1.40 -4.58
C LEU A 58 -5.96 2.07 -5.48
N THR A 59 -5.76 3.35 -5.80
CA THR A 59 -6.65 4.11 -6.69
C THR A 59 -6.54 3.65 -8.14
N GLU A 60 -5.34 3.28 -8.58
CA GLU A 60 -5.10 2.81 -9.95
C GLU A 60 -5.67 1.41 -10.23
N ALA A 61 -5.64 0.52 -9.22
CA ALA A 61 -6.06 -0.87 -9.39
C ALA A 61 -6.79 -1.38 -8.13
N PRO A 62 -7.95 -0.80 -7.76
CA PRO A 62 -8.63 -1.12 -6.50
C PRO A 62 -8.95 -2.61 -6.37
N GLN A 63 -9.33 -3.28 -7.47
CA GLN A 63 -9.61 -4.71 -7.50
C GLN A 63 -8.41 -5.60 -7.14
N ASP A 64 -7.18 -5.15 -7.39
CA ASP A 64 -5.97 -5.95 -7.13
C ASP A 64 -5.61 -5.96 -5.63
N TRP A 65 -6.21 -5.05 -4.85
CA TRP A 65 -5.87 -4.80 -3.46
C TRP A 65 -7.06 -4.87 -2.50
N ALA A 66 -8.30 -4.88 -2.99
CA ALA A 66 -9.53 -4.85 -2.18
C ALA A 66 -9.60 -5.98 -1.13
N ALA A 67 -9.03 -7.15 -1.44
CA ALA A 67 -8.96 -8.28 -0.51
C ALA A 67 -7.69 -8.29 0.36
N LEU A 68 -6.74 -7.39 0.10
CA LEU A 68 -5.41 -7.38 0.73
C LEU A 68 -5.30 -6.44 1.92
N ILE A 69 -6.13 -5.39 1.94
CA ILE A 69 -6.08 -4.34 2.95
C ILE A 69 -7.44 -4.20 3.61
N GLY A 70 -7.46 -4.32 4.93
CA GLY A 70 -8.69 -4.14 5.70
C GLY A 70 -9.20 -2.69 5.65
N PRO A 71 -10.52 -2.46 5.72
CA PRO A 71 -11.12 -1.12 5.60
C PRO A 71 -10.63 -0.15 6.69
N SER A 72 -10.28 -0.66 7.88
CA SER A 72 -9.73 0.16 8.97
C SER A 72 -8.30 0.62 8.67
N ALA A 73 -7.47 -0.24 8.07
CA ALA A 73 -6.13 0.12 7.65
C ALA A 73 -6.18 1.12 6.49
N LEU A 74 -7.05 0.88 5.51
CA LEU A 74 -7.28 1.79 4.39
C LEU A 74 -7.57 3.21 4.86
N ARG A 75 -8.51 3.39 5.79
CA ARG A 75 -8.84 4.72 6.34
C ARG A 75 -7.65 5.43 6.99
N VAL A 76 -6.76 4.69 7.66
CA VAL A 76 -5.54 5.27 8.23
C VAL A 76 -4.59 5.73 7.13
N LEU A 77 -4.44 4.92 6.07
CA LEU A 77 -3.57 5.24 4.93
C LEU A 77 -4.08 6.47 4.16
N GLU A 78 -5.39 6.55 3.89
CA GLU A 78 -6.04 7.71 3.27
C GLU A 78 -5.77 8.99 4.08
N ASN A 79 -5.94 8.94 5.40
CA ASN A 79 -5.66 10.07 6.29
C ASN A 79 -4.19 10.50 6.24
N LEU A 80 -3.25 9.55 6.24
CA LEU A 80 -1.82 9.82 6.13
C LEU A 80 -1.44 10.34 4.73
N ALA A 81 -2.20 10.01 3.70
CA ALA A 81 -2.05 10.50 2.34
C ALA A 81 -2.74 11.86 2.09
N GLY A 82 -3.16 12.57 3.14
CA GLY A 82 -3.81 13.87 3.02
C GLY A 82 -5.31 13.82 2.73
N GLY A 83 -5.97 12.69 3.01
CA GLY A 83 -7.42 12.51 2.88
C GLY A 83 -7.89 12.07 1.49
N VAL A 84 -6.99 11.54 0.65
CA VAL A 84 -7.35 10.96 -0.65
C VAL A 84 -8.11 9.66 -0.42
N SER A 85 -9.35 9.58 -0.93
CA SER A 85 -10.16 8.34 -0.85
C SER A 85 -9.93 7.42 -2.04
N VAL A 86 -9.83 6.13 -1.74
CA VAL A 86 -9.81 5.06 -2.74
C VAL A 86 -11.25 4.77 -3.20
N PRO A 87 -11.51 4.70 -4.52
CA PRO A 87 -12.83 4.34 -5.04
C PRO A 87 -13.18 2.90 -4.67
N ALA A 88 -14.47 2.69 -4.33
CA ALA A 88 -15.03 1.39 -3.96
C ALA A 88 -15.32 0.51 -5.19
#